data_AF-A0A0Q5H2L3-F1
#
_entry.id   AF-A0A0Q5H2L3-F1
#
_cell.length_a   1.000
_cell.length_b   1.000
_cell.length_c   1.000
_cell.angle_alpha   90.00
_cell.angle_beta   90.00
_cell.angle_gamma   90.00
#
_symmetry.space_group_name_H-M   'P 1'
#
loop_
_entity.id
_entity.type
_entity.pdbx_description
1 polymer ?
#
loop_
_entity_poly.entity_id
_entity_poly.type
_entity_poly.pdbx_seq_one_letter_code
_entity_poly.pdbx_strand_id
1 'polypeptide(L)'
;MTRFFGRPYPVQFRVQGALDAWTHALGNTGLWPLWQDPGTLCWQIRQEVLRQLECVHPSSSVAGQISAEDRQRLAFQVSTNLKYHLSEGTVIEATPALETLLANSDVDLSLPMSMVAPPYRAQYLRFGEAAMRYLKVPAPQSPDHAFDGAFCFLTRHGMSGEPEGKC
;
A
#
# COMPACT_ATOMS: atom_id res chain seq x y z
N MET A 1 25.83 -8.41 12.43
CA MET A 1 25.50 -8.72 11.01
C MET A 1 24.03 -9.07 10.95
N THR A 2 23.19 -8.16 10.46
CA THR A 2 21.73 -8.36 10.41
C THR A 2 21.32 -8.43 8.95
N ARG A 3 21.09 -9.65 8.45
CA ARG A 3 20.53 -9.90 7.12
C ARG A 3 19.01 -9.79 7.24
N PHE A 4 18.40 -8.82 6.56
CA PHE A 4 16.95 -8.75 6.41
C PHE A 4 16.55 -9.60 5.19
N PHE A 5 16.21 -10.86 5.45
CA PHE A 5 15.56 -11.72 4.47
C PHE A 5 14.13 -11.23 4.24
N GLY A 6 13.74 -11.11 2.97
CA GLY A 6 12.39 -10.77 2.57
C GLY A 6 11.39 -11.69 3.25
N ARG A 7 10.60 -11.13 4.16
CA ARG A 7 9.37 -11.76 4.65
C ARG A 7 8.21 -11.15 3.85
N PRO A 8 7.21 -11.95 3.42
CA PRO A 8 5.92 -11.41 3.03
C PRO A 8 5.42 -10.59 4.22
N TYR A 9 5.21 -9.29 3.99
CA TYR A 9 5.00 -8.32 5.05
C TYR A 9 3.60 -8.56 5.63
N PRO A 10 3.47 -9.12 6.84
CA PRO A 10 2.15 -9.21 7.43
C PRO A 10 1.65 -7.78 7.65
N VAL A 11 0.34 -7.61 7.69
CA VAL A 11 -0.37 -6.42 8.21
C VAL A 11 -0.09 -6.20 9.72
N GLN A 12 1.14 -6.47 10.16
CA GLN A 12 1.66 -6.36 11.52
C GLN A 12 2.26 -4.98 11.82
N PHE A 13 2.21 -4.01 10.91
CA PHE A 13 2.27 -2.60 11.31
C PHE A 13 0.92 -2.13 11.88
N ARG A 14 0.47 -2.85 12.92
CA ARG A 14 -0.39 -2.35 13.99
C ARG A 14 0.44 -1.81 15.16
N VAL A 15 1.69 -1.41 14.92
CA VAL A 15 2.49 -0.74 15.94
C VAL A 15 2.14 0.74 15.85
N GLN A 16 1.20 1.17 16.68
CA GLN A 16 0.75 2.55 16.87
C GLN A 16 1.95 3.54 16.90
N GLY A 17 3.07 3.12 17.50
CA GLY A 17 4.31 3.89 17.55
C GLY A 17 4.95 4.26 16.19
N ALA A 18 4.69 3.53 15.10
CA ALA A 18 5.19 3.92 13.78
C ALA A 18 4.41 5.11 13.21
N LEU A 19 3.09 5.13 13.39
CA LEU A 19 2.25 6.27 13.00
C LEU A 19 2.54 7.48 13.87
N ASP A 20 2.71 7.28 15.18
CA ASP A 20 3.04 8.37 16.11
C ASP A 20 4.39 8.99 15.76
N ALA A 21 5.38 8.18 15.37
CA ALA A 21 6.68 8.67 14.91
C ALA A 21 6.55 9.53 13.64
N TRP A 22 5.75 9.11 12.65
CA TRP A 22 5.52 9.91 11.44
C TRP A 22 4.70 11.17 11.72
N THR A 23 3.67 11.06 12.56
CA THR A 23 2.86 12.19 13.03
C THR A 23 3.73 13.22 13.72
N HIS A 24 4.65 12.78 14.59
CA HIS A 24 5.54 13.66 15.31
C HIS A 24 6.60 14.28 14.39
N ALA A 25 7.21 13.48 13.50
CA ALA A 25 8.22 13.94 12.56
C ALA A 25 7.66 14.96 11.54
N LEU A 26 6.39 14.82 11.15
CA LEU A 26 5.77 15.63 10.08
C LEU A 26 4.69 16.59 10.57
N GLY A 27 4.33 16.55 11.86
CA GLY A 27 3.27 17.37 12.44
C GLY A 27 3.53 18.87 12.28
N ASN A 28 4.81 19.26 12.21
CA ASN A 28 5.22 20.66 12.06
C ASN A 28 5.42 21.12 10.60
N THR A 29 5.34 20.22 9.62
CA THR A 29 5.71 20.52 8.21
C THR A 29 4.51 20.82 7.31
N GLY A 30 3.28 20.83 7.85
CA GLY A 30 2.04 20.99 7.07
C GLY A 30 1.72 19.81 6.14
N LEU A 31 2.66 18.87 5.97
CA LEU A 31 2.50 17.65 5.17
C LEU A 31 1.52 16.67 5.82
N TRP A 32 1.52 16.59 7.15
CA TRP A 32 0.66 15.66 7.86
C TRP A 32 -0.84 15.92 7.64
N PRO A 33 -1.36 17.15 7.79
CA PRO A 33 -2.73 17.48 7.38
C PRO A 33 -3.03 17.18 5.90
N LEU A 34 -2.06 17.41 5.01
CA LEU A 34 -2.24 17.13 3.57
C LEU A 34 -2.40 15.63 3.31
N TRP A 35 -1.67 14.77 4.02
CA TRP A 35 -1.80 13.32 3.88
C TRP A 35 -3.10 12.76 4.45
N GLN A 36 -3.71 13.46 5.40
CA GLN A 36 -5.04 13.13 5.91
C GLN A 36 -6.15 13.45 4.89
N ASP A 37 -5.88 14.28 3.88
CA ASP A 37 -6.84 14.53 2.81
C ASP A 37 -7.15 13.22 2.06
N PRO A 38 -8.42 12.84 1.92
CA PRO A 38 -8.75 11.57 1.28
C PRO A 38 -8.37 11.47 -0.20
N GLY A 39 -8.28 12.60 -0.89
CA GLY A 39 -7.84 12.71 -2.27
C GLY A 39 -6.33 12.50 -2.44
N THR A 40 -5.55 12.57 -1.36
CA THR A 40 -4.11 12.32 -1.41
C THR A 40 -3.83 10.87 -1.82
N LEU A 41 -3.09 10.72 -2.91
CA LEU A 41 -2.78 9.45 -3.53
C LEU A 41 -1.59 8.79 -2.82
N CYS A 42 -1.58 7.45 -2.76
CA CYS A 42 -0.48 6.69 -2.14
C CYS A 42 0.89 7.03 -2.76
N TRP A 43 0.93 7.28 -4.08
CA TRP A 43 2.16 7.65 -4.76
C TRP A 43 2.68 9.05 -4.35
N GLN A 44 1.81 9.99 -3.99
CA GLN A 44 2.22 11.32 -3.52
C GLN A 44 2.93 11.22 -2.18
N ILE A 45 2.36 10.44 -1.25
CA ILE A 45 3.01 10.11 0.04
C ILE A 45 4.36 9.43 -0.23
N ARG A 46 4.43 8.49 -1.18
CA ARG A 46 5.66 7.78 -1.53
C ARG A 46 6.78 8.70 -2.01
N GLN A 47 6.47 9.67 -2.89
CA GLN A 47 7.47 10.61 -3.39
C GLN A 47 8.06 11.45 -2.27
N GLU A 48 7.24 11.92 -1.34
CA GLU A 48 7.73 12.70 -0.21
C GLU A 48 8.55 11.84 0.77
N VAL A 49 8.14 10.60 1.05
CA VAL A 49 8.94 9.67 1.85
C VAL A 49 10.29 9.38 1.19
N LEU A 50 10.33 9.17 -0.13
CA LEU A 50 11.58 9.00 -0.88
C LEU A 50 12.48 10.23 -0.73
N ARG A 51 11.92 11.43 -0.91
CA ARG A 51 12.66 12.69 -0.76
C ARG A 51 13.27 12.82 0.63
N GLN A 52 12.52 12.47 1.69
CA GLN A 52 13.03 12.48 3.06
C GLN A 52 14.16 11.46 3.27
N LEU A 53 14.01 10.24 2.76
CA LEU A 53 15.07 9.21 2.84
C LEU A 53 16.34 9.59 2.05
N GLU A 54 16.19 10.39 0.99
CA GLU A 54 17.29 10.97 0.24
C GLU A 54 17.99 12.10 1.03
N CYS A 55 17.22 13.01 1.61
CA CYS A 55 17.75 14.12 2.41
C CYS A 55 18.39 13.68 3.73
N VAL A 56 18.00 12.53 4.29
CA VAL A 56 18.56 11.97 5.54
C VAL A 56 19.95 11.33 5.34
N HIS A 57 20.51 11.33 4.13
CA HIS A 57 21.91 10.92 3.91
C HIS A 57 22.88 11.80 4.73
N PRO A 58 23.55 11.25 5.75
CA PRO A 58 24.30 12.06 6.68
C PRO A 58 25.73 12.27 6.21
N SER A 59 26.25 13.44 6.56
CA SER A 59 27.65 13.82 6.64
C SER A 59 28.45 12.99 7.67
N SER A 60 28.14 11.71 7.86
CA SER A 60 28.64 10.86 8.94
C SER A 60 29.09 9.49 8.42
N SER A 61 30.39 9.20 8.64
CA SER A 61 31.17 8.16 7.98
C SER A 61 31.06 6.74 8.58
N VAL A 62 30.07 6.40 9.42
CA VAL A 62 30.18 5.14 10.22
C VAL A 62 28.91 4.27 10.31
N ALA A 63 27.78 4.58 9.66
CA ALA A 63 26.61 3.69 9.70
C ALA A 63 25.96 3.49 8.33
N GLY A 64 25.96 2.22 7.89
CA GLY A 64 25.41 1.64 6.64
C GLY A 64 24.64 2.56 5.70
N GLN A 65 25.21 2.79 4.52
CA GLN A 65 24.46 3.37 3.39
C GLN A 65 23.30 2.43 3.02
N ILE A 66 22.07 2.94 3.12
CA ILE A 66 20.89 2.24 2.62
C ILE A 66 20.96 2.28 1.08
N SER A 67 20.91 1.11 0.44
CA SER A 67 20.95 1.03 -1.03
C SER A 67 19.74 1.77 -1.65
N ALA A 68 19.86 2.17 -2.92
CA ALA A 68 18.74 2.80 -3.63
C ALA A 68 17.51 1.88 -3.70
N GLU A 69 17.73 0.58 -3.88
CA GLU A 69 16.67 -0.44 -3.89
C GLU A 69 15.98 -0.55 -2.52
N ASP A 70 16.76 -0.54 -1.44
CA ASP A 70 16.20 -0.59 -0.09
C ASP A 70 15.41 0.68 0.25
N ARG A 71 15.85 1.86 -0.21
CA ARG A 71 15.10 3.11 -0.07
C ARG A 71 13.76 3.04 -0.82
N GLN A 72 13.76 2.55 -2.05
CA GLN A 72 12.54 2.36 -2.83
C GLN A 72 11.58 1.39 -2.15
N ARG A 73 12.09 0.24 -1.68
CA ARG A 73 11.30 -0.75 -0.94
C ARG A 73 10.72 -0.16 0.33
N LEU A 74 11.52 0.57 1.11
CA LEU A 74 11.08 1.21 2.35
C LEU A 74 10.01 2.26 2.08
N ALA A 75 10.21 3.13 1.09
CA ALA A 75 9.21 4.14 0.75
C ALA A 75 7.90 3.52 0.25
N PHE A 76 7.98 2.43 -0.53
CA PHE A 76 6.80 1.68 -0.94
C PHE A 76 6.02 1.15 0.28
N GLN A 77 6.72 0.51 1.22
CA GLN A 77 6.12 -0.04 2.44
C GLN A 77 5.51 1.05 3.32
N VAL A 78 6.26 2.12 3.60
CA VAL A 78 5.82 3.24 4.43
C VAL A 78 4.60 3.93 3.82
N SER A 79 4.65 4.30 2.53
CA SER A 79 3.55 5.00 1.86
C SER A 79 2.25 4.18 1.84
N THR A 80 2.37 2.87 1.58
CA THR A 80 1.21 1.96 1.57
C THR A 80 0.56 1.86 2.94
N ASN A 81 1.38 1.66 4.00
CA ASN A 81 0.88 1.58 5.37
C ASN A 81 0.27 2.91 5.83
N LEU A 82 0.94 4.04 5.56
CA LEU A 82 0.41 5.36 5.89
C LEU A 82 -0.92 5.61 5.20
N LYS A 83 -1.02 5.37 3.88
CA LYS A 83 -2.28 5.58 3.16
C LYS A 83 -3.40 4.69 3.71
N TYR A 84 -3.09 3.43 4.00
CA TYR A 84 -4.05 2.49 4.58
C TYR A 84 -4.58 2.99 5.92
N HIS A 85 -3.69 3.39 6.85
CA HIS A 85 -4.08 3.88 8.17
C HIS A 85 -4.82 5.21 8.12
N LEU A 86 -4.32 6.19 7.36
CA LEU A 86 -4.93 7.51 7.21
C LEU A 86 -6.32 7.44 6.55
N SER A 87 -6.61 6.35 5.83
CA SER A 87 -7.90 6.13 5.18
C SER A 87 -8.81 5.14 5.93
N GLU A 88 -8.49 4.83 7.20
CA GLU A 88 -9.23 3.89 8.04
C GLU A 88 -9.41 2.51 7.38
N GLY A 89 -8.29 1.98 6.88
CA GLY A 89 -8.29 0.79 6.05
C GLY A 89 -8.93 -0.43 6.71
N THR A 90 -9.67 -1.20 5.92
CA THR A 90 -10.37 -2.41 6.36
C THR A 90 -9.73 -3.67 5.79
N VAL A 91 -9.58 -4.71 6.62
CA VAL A 91 -9.17 -6.04 6.15
C VAL A 91 -10.40 -6.82 5.71
N ILE A 92 -10.36 -7.36 4.50
CA ILE A 92 -11.38 -8.26 3.97
C ILE A 92 -10.74 -9.64 3.81
N GLU A 93 -11.35 -10.64 4.43
CA GLU A 93 -10.94 -12.03 4.32
C GLU A 93 -12.10 -12.83 3.73
N ALA A 94 -11.82 -13.63 2.70
CA ALA A 94 -12.79 -14.57 2.17
C ALA A 94 -12.84 -15.82 3.04
N THR A 95 -14.01 -16.45 3.14
CA THR A 95 -14.10 -17.80 3.73
C THR A 95 -13.44 -18.81 2.79
N PRO A 96 -12.90 -19.94 3.30
CA PRO A 96 -12.29 -20.96 2.45
C PRO A 96 -13.22 -21.49 1.34
N ALA A 97 -14.51 -21.59 1.63
CA ALA A 97 -15.52 -22.01 0.66
C ALA A 97 -15.70 -21.00 -0.48
N LEU A 98 -15.83 -19.71 -0.13
CA LEU A 98 -15.93 -18.64 -1.14
C LEU A 98 -14.64 -18.54 -1.95
N GLU A 99 -13.49 -18.67 -1.32
CA GLU A 99 -12.20 -18.61 -1.99
C GLU A 99 -12.00 -19.76 -2.98
N THR A 100 -12.40 -20.97 -2.61
CA THR A 100 -12.37 -22.13 -3.52
C THR A 100 -13.29 -21.88 -4.71
N LEU A 101 -14.47 -21.31 -4.50
CA LEU A 101 -15.38 -20.95 -5.58
C LEU A 101 -14.74 -19.91 -6.52
N LEU A 102 -14.19 -18.83 -5.97
CA LEU A 102 -13.55 -17.76 -6.75
C LEU A 102 -12.33 -18.25 -7.53
N ALA A 103 -11.50 -19.13 -6.94
CA ALA A 103 -10.33 -19.69 -7.62
C ALA A 103 -10.68 -20.58 -8.82
N ASN A 104 -11.91 -21.08 -8.90
CA ASN A 104 -12.42 -21.90 -10.00
C ASN A 104 -13.46 -21.16 -10.85
N SER A 105 -13.65 -19.86 -10.61
CA SER A 105 -14.61 -19.04 -11.36
C SER A 105 -13.88 -18.13 -12.33
N ASP A 106 -14.30 -18.16 -13.59
CA ASP A 106 -13.87 -17.16 -14.56
C ASP A 106 -14.64 -15.87 -14.32
N VAL A 107 -13.92 -14.78 -14.07
CA VAL A 107 -14.51 -13.44 -14.06
C VAL A 107 -14.69 -13.02 -15.51
N ASP A 108 -15.94 -12.77 -15.92
CA ASP A 108 -16.23 -12.22 -17.23
C ASP A 108 -15.58 -10.82 -17.35
N LEU A 109 -14.60 -10.72 -18.25
CA LEU A 109 -13.86 -9.47 -18.50
C LEU A 109 -14.73 -8.37 -19.12
N SER A 110 -15.97 -8.70 -19.53
CA SER A 110 -16.96 -7.72 -19.97
C SER A 110 -17.69 -7.02 -18.81
N LEU A 111 -17.49 -7.46 -17.57
CA LEU A 111 -18.09 -6.82 -16.40
C LEU A 111 -17.60 -5.36 -16.27
N PRO A 112 -18.52 -4.39 -16.17
CA PRO A 112 -18.14 -3.00 -15.93
C PRO A 112 -17.38 -2.87 -14.61
N MET A 113 -16.25 -2.16 -14.63
CA MET A 113 -15.46 -1.90 -13.41
C MET A 113 -16.27 -1.20 -12.30
N SER A 114 -17.35 -0.50 -12.66
CA SER A 114 -18.29 0.09 -11.70
C SER A 114 -19.02 -0.95 -10.84
N MET A 115 -19.17 -2.18 -11.33
CA MET A 115 -19.72 -3.30 -10.56
C MET A 115 -18.69 -3.94 -9.62
N VAL A 116 -17.40 -3.64 -9.80
CA VAL A 116 -16.27 -4.20 -9.03
C VAL A 116 -15.66 -3.12 -8.11
N ALA A 117 -16.45 -2.11 -7.76
CA ALA A 117 -15.99 -1.01 -6.90
C ALA A 117 -15.64 -1.53 -5.50
N PRO A 118 -14.46 -1.19 -4.96
CA PRO A 118 -14.11 -1.51 -3.57
C PRO A 118 -15.13 -0.90 -2.59
N PRO A 119 -15.65 -1.67 -1.62
CA PRO A 119 -16.61 -1.16 -0.63
C PRO A 119 -16.01 -0.12 0.33
N TYR A 120 -14.69 -0.12 0.52
CA TYR A 120 -14.00 0.80 1.43
C TYR A 120 -12.98 1.68 0.70
N ARG A 121 -12.68 2.84 1.31
CA ARG A 121 -11.72 3.81 0.77
C ARG A 121 -10.30 3.26 0.71
N ALA A 122 -9.95 2.45 1.70
CA ALA A 122 -8.76 1.62 1.71
C ALA A 122 -9.14 0.24 2.22
N GLN A 123 -8.64 -0.79 1.56
CA GLN A 123 -8.84 -2.16 1.99
C GLN A 123 -7.63 -3.02 1.70
N TYR A 124 -7.42 -4.02 2.54
CA TYR A 124 -6.48 -5.10 2.30
C TYR A 124 -7.27 -6.38 2.08
N LEU A 125 -7.21 -6.91 0.86
CA LEU A 125 -7.79 -8.19 0.51
C LEU A 125 -6.79 -9.27 0.90
N ARG A 126 -7.09 -10.05 1.93
CA ARG A 126 -6.23 -11.18 2.32
C ARG A 126 -6.56 -12.39 1.46
N PHE A 127 -5.54 -12.97 0.84
CA PHE A 127 -5.65 -14.22 0.13
C PHE A 127 -5.52 -15.37 1.13
N GLY A 128 -6.40 -16.36 1.00
CA GLY A 128 -6.29 -17.62 1.71
C GLY A 128 -5.50 -18.64 0.90
N GLU A 129 -5.52 -19.88 1.37
CA GLU A 129 -4.65 -20.93 0.82
C GLU A 129 -4.96 -21.27 -0.64
N ALA A 130 -6.23 -21.18 -1.05
CA ALA A 130 -6.61 -21.52 -2.41
C ALA A 130 -6.03 -20.52 -3.41
N ALA A 131 -6.17 -19.21 -3.16
CA ALA A 131 -5.62 -18.19 -4.06
C ALA A 131 -4.09 -18.15 -4.03
N MET A 132 -3.45 -18.36 -2.87
CA MET A 132 -1.98 -18.39 -2.73
C MET A 132 -1.29 -19.49 -3.55
N ARG A 133 -2.03 -20.55 -3.94
CA ARG A 133 -1.51 -21.58 -4.85
C ARG A 133 -1.31 -21.06 -6.28
N TYR A 134 -2.17 -20.13 -6.70
CA TYR A 134 -2.16 -19.56 -8.05
C TYR A 134 -1.39 -18.23 -8.12
N LEU A 135 -1.39 -17.44 -7.03
CA LEU A 135 -0.77 -16.11 -6.96
C LEU A 135 0.69 -16.16 -6.46
N LYS A 136 1.58 -16.68 -7.30
CA LYS A 136 3.02 -16.74 -7.03
C LYS A 136 3.71 -15.42 -7.29
N VAL A 137 4.72 -15.09 -6.48
CA VAL A 137 5.54 -13.89 -6.66
C VAL A 137 6.41 -14.04 -7.92
N PRO A 138 6.42 -13.09 -8.87
CA PRO A 138 7.32 -13.14 -10.02
C PRO A 138 8.79 -13.07 -9.59
N ALA A 139 9.66 -13.84 -10.25
CA ALA A 139 11.09 -13.95 -9.92
C ALA A 139 11.36 -14.18 -8.41
N PRO A 140 10.75 -15.19 -7.81
CA PRO A 140 10.82 -15.34 -6.37
C PRO A 140 12.23 -15.82 -5.98
N GLN A 141 12.80 -15.20 -4.96
CA GLN A 141 14.07 -15.66 -4.36
C GLN A 141 13.93 -17.04 -3.70
N SER A 142 12.69 -17.52 -3.50
CA SER A 142 12.33 -18.82 -2.95
C SER A 142 11.02 -19.33 -3.56
N PRO A 143 10.90 -20.61 -3.95
CA PRO A 143 9.68 -21.18 -4.57
C PRO A 143 8.43 -21.08 -3.68
N ASP A 144 8.61 -20.85 -2.38
CA ASP A 144 7.52 -20.79 -1.39
C ASP A 144 6.91 -19.38 -1.22
N HIS A 145 7.38 -18.38 -1.97
CA HIS A 145 6.84 -17.02 -1.87
C HIS A 145 5.55 -16.88 -2.69
N ALA A 146 4.44 -16.70 -1.98
CA ALA A 146 3.14 -16.33 -2.54
C ALA A 146 2.73 -14.93 -2.04
N PHE A 147 1.88 -14.25 -2.81
CA PHE A 147 1.22 -13.04 -2.32
C PHE A 147 0.24 -13.42 -1.21
N ASP A 148 0.33 -12.76 -0.06
CA ASP A 148 -0.58 -12.95 1.07
C ASP A 148 -1.86 -12.11 0.95
N GLY A 149 -1.85 -11.11 0.07
CA GLY A 149 -2.96 -10.24 -0.18
C GLY A 149 -2.61 -9.06 -1.09
N ALA A 150 -3.56 -8.13 -1.21
CA ALA A 150 -3.40 -6.91 -1.98
C ALA A 150 -4.03 -5.72 -1.26
N PHE A 151 -3.32 -4.58 -1.29
CA PHE A 151 -3.88 -3.30 -0.89
C PHE A 151 -4.63 -2.67 -2.07
N CYS A 152 -5.86 -2.23 -1.82
CA CYS A 152 -6.68 -1.48 -2.76
C CYS A 152 -7.04 -0.13 -2.15
N PHE A 153 -6.74 0.96 -2.87
CA PHE A 153 -7.08 2.32 -2.44
C PHE A 153 -8.04 2.94 -3.46
N LEU A 154 -9.21 3.36 -3.00
CA LEU A 154 -10.16 4.09 -3.84
C LEU A 154 -9.66 5.52 -4.02
N THR A 155 -9.34 5.87 -5.25
CA THR A 155 -8.91 7.22 -5.62
C THR A 155 -10.04 7.92 -6.34
N ARG A 156 -10.58 8.99 -5.74
CA ARG A 156 -11.52 9.86 -6.44
C ARG A 156 -10.73 10.66 -7.47
N HIS A 157 -10.92 10.37 -8.75
CA HIS A 157 -10.58 11.35 -9.76
C HIS A 157 -11.52 12.53 -9.54
N GLY A 158 -10.96 13.69 -9.21
CA GLY A 158 -11.74 14.92 -9.20
C GLY A 158 -12.42 15.02 -10.56
N MET A 159 -13.75 14.98 -10.58
CA MET A 159 -14.46 15.42 -11.76
C MET A 159 -14.04 16.87 -11.95
N SER A 160 -13.27 17.15 -12.99
CA SER A 160 -13.16 18.48 -13.54
C SER A 160 -14.58 18.88 -13.92
N GLY A 161 -15.29 19.50 -12.99
CA GLY A 161 -16.51 20.22 -13.28
C GLY A 161 -16.12 21.40 -14.15
N GLU A 162 -16.08 21.19 -15.46
CA GLU A 162 -16.43 22.29 -16.35
C GLU A 162 -17.94 22.46 -16.26
N PRO A 163 -18.45 23.65 -15.92
CA PRO A 163 -19.84 23.94 -16.17
C PRO A 163 -20.00 24.00 -17.68
N GLU A 164 -20.84 23.15 -18.26
CA GLU A 164 -21.43 23.41 -19.58
C GLU A 164 -22.32 24.65 -19.45
N GLY A 165 -21.67 25.81 -19.46
CA GLY A 165 -22.25 27.08 -19.85
C GLY A 165 -21.86 27.33 -21.30
N LYS A 166 -22.89 27.57 -22.12
CA LYS A 166 -22.97 28.22 -23.46
C LYS A 166 -23.81 27.35 -24.40
N CYS A 167 -24.79 27.84 -25.14
CA CYS A 167 -25.41 29.15 -25.35
C CYS A 167 -26.81 28.87 -25.90
#